data_AF-A0A8X7C831-F1
#
_entry.id   AF-A0A8X7C831-F1
#
_cell.length_a   1.000
_cell.length_b   1.000
_cell.length_c   1.000
_cell.angle_alpha   90.00
_cell.angle_beta   90.00
_cell.angle_gamma   90.00
#
_symmetry.space_group_name_H-M   'P 1'
#
loop_
_entity.id
_entity.type
_entity.pdbx_description
1 polymer ?
#
loop_
_entity_poly.entity_id
_entity_poly.type
_entity_poly.pdbx_seq_one_letter_code
_entity_poly.pdbx_strand_id
1 'polypeptide(L)'
;LASFHLYSASSVRFPTQRRIVCPSSDDLCIEITSCPAALTGFRAGKQPKLCGWRKEVPQVCCPQDNEKEDEPPPDVEEQNKSTQDQFYQS
;
A
#
# COMPACT_ATOMS: atom_id res chain seq x y z
N LEU A 1 -13.45 27.44 -57.89
CA LEU A 1 -12.19 27.48 -57.11
C LEU A 1 -12.53 27.13 -55.67
N ALA A 2 -12.30 25.90 -55.25
CA ALA A 2 -12.47 25.48 -53.85
C ALA A 2 -11.21 24.75 -53.42
N SER A 3 -10.36 25.45 -52.66
CA SER A 3 -9.16 24.88 -52.06
C SER A 3 -9.52 24.29 -50.70
N PHE A 4 -9.46 22.97 -50.58
CA PHE A 4 -9.52 22.27 -49.30
C PHE A 4 -8.11 22.12 -48.77
N HIS A 5 -7.75 22.90 -47.74
CA HIS A 5 -6.52 22.67 -46.98
C HIS A 5 -6.72 21.43 -46.11
N LEU A 6 -5.98 20.37 -46.45
CA LEU A 6 -5.86 19.15 -45.68
C LEU A 6 -5.29 19.48 -44.29
N TYR A 7 -6.10 19.28 -43.25
CA TYR A 7 -5.65 19.34 -41.86
C TYR A 7 -4.64 18.22 -41.60
N SER A 8 -3.41 18.60 -41.27
CA SER A 8 -2.36 17.68 -40.80
C SER A 8 -2.76 17.14 -39.42
N ALA A 9 -3.21 15.88 -39.36
CA ALA A 9 -3.46 15.20 -38.10
C ALA A 9 -2.12 14.79 -37.48
N SER A 10 -1.57 15.63 -36.60
CA SER A 10 -0.42 15.30 -35.78
C SER A 10 -0.74 14.06 -34.93
N SER A 11 -0.08 12.94 -35.20
CA SER A 11 -0.24 11.72 -34.44
C SER A 11 0.30 11.92 -33.02
N VAL A 12 -0.60 12.06 -32.03
CA VAL A 12 -0.22 12.09 -30.61
C VAL A 12 0.23 10.69 -30.23
N ARG A 13 1.55 10.48 -30.15
CA ARG A 13 2.11 9.27 -29.56
C ARG A 13 2.07 9.43 -28.05
N PHE A 14 1.12 8.78 -27.39
CA PHE A 14 1.19 8.63 -25.96
C PHE A 14 2.41 7.76 -25.64
N PRO A 15 3.38 8.26 -24.84
CA PRO A 15 4.49 7.42 -24.41
C PRO A 15 3.88 6.21 -23.71
N THR A 16 4.13 5.02 -24.26
CA THR A 16 3.77 3.75 -23.61
C THR A 16 4.30 3.82 -22.19
N GLN A 17 3.37 3.84 -21.21
CA GLN A 17 3.66 4.05 -19.81
C GLN A 17 4.77 3.10 -19.38
N ARG A 18 5.98 3.63 -19.17
CA ARG A 18 7.13 2.83 -18.76
C ARG A 18 6.78 2.24 -17.40
N ARG A 19 6.60 0.93 -17.33
CA ARG A 19 6.42 0.22 -16.06
C ARG A 19 7.69 0.43 -15.23
N ILE A 20 7.56 1.13 -14.11
CA ILE A 20 8.67 1.30 -13.17
C ILE A 20 8.69 0.03 -12.32
N VAL A 21 9.76 -0.75 -12.47
CA VAL A 21 9.96 -1.97 -11.66
C VAL A 21 10.39 -1.55 -10.26
N CYS A 22 9.90 -2.25 -9.25
CA CYS A 22 10.33 -2.01 -7.88
C CYS A 22 11.83 -2.29 -7.71
N PRO A 23 12.54 -1.52 -6.88
CA PRO A 23 13.98 -1.62 -6.76
C PRO A 23 14.42 -2.93 -6.08
N SER A 24 13.59 -3.47 -5.18
CA SER A 24 13.82 -4.78 -4.56
C SER A 24 13.05 -5.86 -5.30
N SER A 25 13.64 -7.05 -5.43
CA SER A 25 12.94 -8.26 -5.91
C SER A 25 11.81 -8.69 -4.98
N ASP A 26 11.90 -8.30 -3.72
CA ASP A 26 10.99 -8.72 -2.65
C ASP A 26 9.83 -7.72 -2.47
N ASP A 27 9.83 -6.63 -3.25
CA ASP A 27 8.77 -5.63 -3.25
C ASP A 27 7.75 -5.95 -4.34
N LEU A 28 6.47 -5.88 -3.99
CA LEU A 28 5.37 -5.95 -4.95
C LEU A 28 4.85 -4.56 -5.32
N CYS A 29 4.52 -4.39 -6.61
CA CYS A 29 3.82 -3.22 -7.10
C CYS A 29 2.31 -3.36 -6.87
N ILE A 30 1.82 -2.84 -5.75
CA ILE A 30 0.41 -2.96 -5.32
C ILE A 30 -0.26 -1.59 -5.16
N GLU A 31 -1.59 -1.55 -5.08
CA GLU A 31 -2.33 -0.30 -4.84
C GLU A 31 -1.92 0.33 -3.50
N ILE A 32 -1.81 1.66 -3.45
CA ILE A 32 -1.36 2.38 -2.24
C ILE A 32 -2.24 2.06 -1.01
N THR A 33 -3.52 1.81 -1.21
CA THR A 33 -4.50 1.44 -0.17
C THR A 33 -4.24 0.06 0.41
N SER A 34 -3.55 -0.82 -0.32
CA SER A 34 -3.17 -2.17 0.10
C SER A 34 -1.82 -2.23 0.80
N CYS A 35 -1.08 -1.11 0.91
CA CYS A 35 0.22 -1.04 1.56
C CYS A 35 0.19 -0.10 2.79
N PRO A 36 -0.01 -0.63 4.02
CA PRO A 36 -0.15 0.20 5.23
C PRO A 36 1.06 1.10 5.49
N ALA A 37 2.27 0.59 5.23
CA ALA A 37 3.51 1.34 5.39
C ALA A 37 3.56 2.57 4.47
N ALA A 38 3.23 2.38 3.18
CA ALA A 38 3.20 3.46 2.20
C ALA A 38 2.08 4.47 2.52
N LEU A 39 0.91 3.99 2.94
CA LEU A 39 -0.22 4.84 3.29
C LEU A 39 0.08 5.70 4.53
N THR A 40 0.72 5.13 5.54
CA THR A 40 1.16 5.86 6.75
C THR A 40 2.19 6.93 6.39
N GLY A 41 3.18 6.59 5.55
CA GLY A 41 4.14 7.56 5.05
C GLY A 41 3.47 8.71 4.28
N PHE A 42 2.53 8.38 3.40
CA PHE A 42 1.77 9.36 2.63
C PHE A 42 0.98 10.33 3.51
N ARG A 43 0.29 9.81 4.53
CA ARG A 43 -0.43 10.63 5.52
C ARG A 43 0.50 11.55 6.31
N ALA A 44 1.74 11.13 6.53
CA ALA A 44 2.79 11.95 7.14
C ALA A 44 3.46 12.94 6.15
N GLY A 45 2.93 13.09 4.93
CA GLY A 45 3.47 14.00 3.90
C GLY A 45 4.64 13.42 3.10
N LYS A 46 4.99 12.15 3.27
CA LYS A 46 6.03 11.49 2.47
C LYS A 46 5.45 10.97 1.16
N GLN A 47 5.96 11.43 0.03
CA GLN A 47 5.49 10.98 -1.27
C GLN A 47 6.01 9.55 -1.55
N PRO A 48 5.13 8.55 -1.78
CA PRO A 48 5.58 7.21 -2.09
C PRO A 48 6.16 7.13 -3.51
N LYS A 49 7.12 6.24 -3.71
CA LYS A 49 7.63 5.92 -5.03
C LYS A 49 6.59 5.10 -5.78
N LEU A 50 6.10 5.65 -6.90
CA LEU A 50 5.12 4.98 -7.74
C LEU A 50 5.80 3.98 -8.67
N CYS A 51 5.27 2.76 -8.72
CA CYS A 51 5.68 1.73 -9.68
C CYS A 51 4.70 1.62 -10.86
N GLY A 52 3.48 2.11 -10.69
CA GLY A 52 2.44 2.02 -11.71
C GLY A 52 1.15 2.73 -11.34
N TRP A 53 0.16 2.53 -12.20
CA TRP A 53 -1.20 3.01 -12.01
C TRP A 53 -2.16 1.91 -12.44
N ARG A 54 -3.20 1.69 -11.64
CA ARG A 54 -4.33 0.84 -12.00
C ARG A 54 -5.57 1.72 -12.09
N LYS A 55 -5.97 2.04 -13.33
CA LYS A 55 -6.97 3.09 -13.60
C LYS A 55 -6.52 4.42 -12.98
N GLU A 56 -7.27 4.96 -12.03
CA GLU A 56 -6.99 6.22 -11.33
C GLU A 56 -6.32 6.00 -9.96
N VAL A 57 -6.04 4.74 -9.60
CA VAL A 57 -5.43 4.39 -8.32
C VAL A 57 -3.91 4.23 -8.50
N PRO A 58 -3.09 4.97 -7.75
CA PRO A 58 -1.63 4.83 -7.81
C PRO A 58 -1.18 3.51 -7.18
N GLN A 59 -0.18 2.89 -7.81
CA GLN A 59 0.49 1.71 -7.29
C GLN A 59 1.90 2.05 -6.78
N VAL A 60 2.28 1.44 -5.68
CA VAL A 60 3.53 1.68 -4.94
C VAL A 60 4.27 0.37 -4.73
N CYS A 61 5.60 0.47 -4.55
CA CYS A 61 6.40 -0.67 -4.10
C CYS A 61 6.15 -0.89 -2.62
N CYS A 62 5.59 -2.05 -2.29
CA CYS A 62 5.36 -2.48 -0.93
C CYS A 62 6.23 -3.72 -0.65
N PRO A 63 7.03 -3.73 0.42
CA PRO A 63 7.75 -4.94 0.81
C PRO A 63 6.74 -6.04 1.07
N GLN A 64 7.01 -7.25 0.58
CA GLN A 64 6.31 -8.41 1.10
C GLN A 64 6.78 -8.58 2.53
N ASP A 65 5.86 -8.46 3.49
CA ASP A 65 6.05 -9.02 4.81
C ASP A 65 6.15 -10.53 4.60
N ASN A 66 7.36 -11.01 4.28
CA ASN A 66 7.71 -12.39 4.49
C ASN A 66 7.65 -12.54 6.00
N GLU A 67 6.47 -12.92 6.49
CA GLU A 67 6.27 -13.36 7.85
C GLU A 67 7.36 -14.39 8.12
N LYS A 68 8.43 -13.97 8.77
CA LYS A 68 9.14 -14.87 9.65
C LYS A 68 8.17 -15.10 10.79
N GLU A 69 7.27 -16.05 10.58
CA GLU A 69 6.62 -16.81 11.64
C GLU A 69 7.73 -17.43 12.50
N ASP A 70 8.26 -16.66 13.45
CA ASP A 70 9.12 -17.14 14.52
C ASP A 70 8.97 -16.17 15.69
N GLU A 71 7.75 -16.05 16.21
CA GLU A 71 7.53 -16.08 17.66
C GLU A 71 6.04 -16.32 17.94
N PRO A 72 5.68 -17.40 18.66
CA PRO A 72 4.34 -17.54 19.20
C PRO A 72 4.04 -16.36 20.15
N PRO A 73 2.78 -15.92 20.24
CA PRO A 73 2.40 -14.85 21.17
C PRO A 73 2.82 -15.24 22.60
N PRO A 74 3.42 -14.32 23.39
CA PRO A 74 3.62 -14.59 24.81
C PRO A 74 2.26 -14.86 25.44
N ASP A 75 2.15 -16.03 26.06
CA ASP A 75 0.96 -16.48 26.77
C ASP A 75 0.38 -15.34 27.63
N VAL A 76 -0.89 -15.04 27.40
CA VAL A 76 -1.72 -14.24 28.29
C VAL A 76 -1.79 -14.96 29.64
N GLU A 77 -0.91 -14.60 30.56
CA GLU A 77 -1.06 -14.99 31.96
C GLU A 77 -2.20 -14.18 32.58
N GLU A 78 -3.35 -14.85 32.56
CA GLU A 78 -4.58 -14.62 33.30
C GLU A 78 -4.31 -14.35 34.80
N GLN A 79 -4.19 -13.09 35.19
CA GLN A 79 -4.30 -12.67 36.59
C GLN A 79 -5.47 -11.70 36.78
N ASN A 80 -6.68 -12.25 36.69
CA ASN A 80 -7.87 -11.65 37.29
C ASN A 80 -8.58 -12.68 38.16
N LYS A 81 -7.96 -12.98 39.31
CA LYS A 81 -8.62 -13.65 40.42
C LYS A 81 -8.01 -13.17 41.74
N SER A 82 -8.67 -12.20 42.37
CA SER A 82 -8.84 -12.14 43.83
C SER A 82 -9.38 -10.75 44.21
N THR A 83 -10.68 -10.65 44.50
CA THR A 83 -11.26 -10.00 45.68
C THR A 83 -12.77 -10.04 45.50
N GLN A 84 -13.35 -11.23 45.61
CA GLN A 84 -14.79 -11.42 45.79
C GLN A 84 -14.98 -12.44 46.92
N ASP A 85 -14.49 -12.10 48.11
CA ASP A 85 -14.81 -12.80 49.35
C ASP A 85 -14.41 -11.92 50.54
N GLN A 86 -15.22 -10.91 50.85
CA GLN A 86 -15.25 -10.31 52.20
C GLN A 86 -16.64 -9.79 52.60
N PHE A 87 -17.68 -10.12 51.82
CA PHE A 87 -19.06 -9.73 52.13
C PHE A 87 -19.88 -10.93 52.60
N TYR A 88 -19.33 -11.76 53.50
CA TYR A 88 -20.09 -12.74 54.29
C TYR A 88 -19.28 -13.14 55.53
N GLN A 89 -19.28 -12.26 56.52
CA GLN A 89 -19.11 -12.59 57.94
C GLN A 89 -19.65 -11.36 58.69
N SER A 90 -20.90 -11.31 59.15
CA SER A 90 -21.48 -12.06 60.28
C SER A 90 -20.63 -11.97 61.53
#